data_AF-A0A1S1NFY0-F1
#
_entry.id   AF-A0A1S1NFY0-F1
#
_cell.length_a   1.000
_cell.length_b   1.000
_cell.length_c   1.000
_cell.angle_alpha   90.00
_cell.angle_beta   90.00
_cell.angle_gamma   90.00
#
_symmetry.space_group_name_H-M   'P 1'
#
loop_
_entity.id
_entity.type
_entity.pdbx_description
1 polymer ?
#
loop_
_entity_poly.entity_id
_entity_poly.type
_entity_poly.pdbx_seq_one_letter_code
_entity_poly.pdbx_strand_id
1 'polypeptide(L)'
;MAPGRIRKAKFGAAVTASRIISLAEVVQMPGFTDLSPEHMWEVANAPLNLQWLSREAHWHKRGRSAAYLAGLDPGWQAQQIELENRVRQQLRDIVAALAAVDAGAQRD
;
A
#
# COMPACT_ATOMS: atom_id res chain seq x y z
N MET A 1 -13.24 -18.20 11.85
CA MET A 1 -13.70 -16.82 11.56
C MET A 1 -14.22 -16.78 10.14
N ALA A 2 -15.48 -16.41 9.90
CA ALA A 2 -16.06 -16.43 8.55
C ALA A 2 -15.56 -15.24 7.70
N PRO A 3 -15.36 -15.41 6.38
CA PRO A 3 -14.98 -14.30 5.50
C PRO A 3 -16.14 -13.29 5.37
N GLY A 4 -15.82 -12.00 5.47
CA GLY A 4 -16.82 -10.95 5.34
C GLY A 4 -17.11 -10.59 3.87
N ARG A 5 -18.38 -10.32 3.55
CA ARG A 5 -18.86 -10.01 2.19
C ARG A 5 -18.96 -8.48 1.98
N ILE A 6 -18.47 -8.01 0.84
CA ILE A 6 -18.59 -6.61 0.40
C ILE A 6 -20.02 -6.38 -0.15
N ARG A 7 -20.74 -5.36 0.34
CA ARG A 7 -22.09 -4.96 -0.13
C ARG A 7 -22.12 -3.46 -0.49
N LYS A 8 -23.17 -3.00 -1.20
CA LYS A 8 -23.36 -1.59 -1.58
C LYS A 8 -23.74 -0.72 -0.36
N ALA A 9 -22.97 0.34 -0.08
CA ALA A 9 -23.27 1.31 0.98
C ALA A 9 -24.46 2.22 0.61
N LYS A 10 -25.37 2.50 1.55
CA LYS A 10 -26.59 3.31 1.30
C LYS A 10 -26.42 4.81 1.57
N PHE A 11 -25.64 5.27 2.57
CA PHE A 11 -25.51 6.72 2.89
C PHE A 11 -24.19 7.11 3.64
N GLY A 12 -23.04 6.94 2.99
CA GLY A 12 -21.73 7.44 3.44
C GLY A 12 -20.79 7.49 2.23
N ALA A 13 -19.65 8.21 2.30
CA ALA A 13 -18.72 8.31 1.18
C ALA A 13 -18.54 6.94 0.50
N ALA A 14 -18.97 6.84 -0.76
CA ALA A 14 -19.09 5.56 -1.47
C ALA A 14 -17.71 4.89 -1.63
N VAL A 15 -16.65 5.69 -1.58
CA VAL A 15 -15.25 5.26 -1.63
C VAL A 15 -14.42 5.97 -0.57
N THR A 16 -13.29 5.37 -0.22
CA THR A 16 -12.27 5.90 0.69
C THR A 16 -10.89 5.65 0.09
N ALA A 17 -9.95 6.55 0.38
CA ALA A 17 -8.55 6.34 0.03
C ALA A 17 -7.97 5.25 0.94
N SER A 18 -7.59 4.12 0.34
CA SER A 18 -7.03 2.98 1.04
C SER A 18 -5.64 2.69 0.53
N ARG A 19 -4.75 2.25 1.43
CA ARG A 19 -3.41 1.84 1.01
C ARG A 19 -3.44 0.60 0.12
N ILE A 20 -2.61 0.59 -0.92
CA ILE A 20 -2.43 -0.55 -1.82
C ILE A 20 -1.63 -1.64 -1.11
N ILE A 21 -0.46 -1.32 -0.57
CA ILE A 21 0.27 -2.16 0.38
C ILE A 21 0.30 -1.51 1.77
N SER A 22 0.44 -2.31 2.82
CA SER A 22 0.36 -1.79 4.19
C SER A 22 1.52 -0.83 4.52
N LEU A 23 1.29 0.10 5.45
CA LEU A 23 2.39 0.93 5.97
C LEU A 23 3.46 0.05 6.65
N ALA A 24 3.05 -1.02 7.35
CA ALA A 24 3.96 -1.98 7.98
C ALA A 24 4.90 -2.63 6.95
N GLU A 25 4.40 -2.93 5.76
CA GLU A 25 5.20 -3.48 4.66
C GLU A 25 6.18 -2.45 4.09
N VAL A 26 5.76 -1.19 3.97
CA VAL A 26 6.63 -0.09 3.52
C VAL A 26 7.80 0.13 4.48
N VAL A 27 7.53 0.22 5.80
CA VAL A 27 8.59 0.47 6.79
C VAL A 27 9.54 -0.72 6.97
N GLN A 28 9.16 -1.90 6.49
CA GLN A 28 9.99 -3.11 6.47
C GLN A 28 10.77 -3.28 5.15
N MET A 29 10.65 -2.35 4.20
CA MET A 29 11.42 -2.43 2.96
C MET A 29 12.92 -2.24 3.25
N PRO A 30 13.80 -3.05 2.62
CA PRO A 30 15.24 -2.83 2.70
C PRO A 30 15.61 -1.40 2.31
N GLY A 31 16.45 -0.75 3.12
CA GLY A 31 16.87 0.65 2.93
C GLY A 31 15.94 1.69 3.54
N PHE A 32 14.72 1.33 3.98
CA PHE A 32 13.77 2.32 4.54
C PHE A 32 14.31 2.99 5.81
N THR A 33 14.98 2.23 6.68
CA THR A 33 15.55 2.75 7.93
C THR A 33 16.81 3.60 7.74
N ASP A 34 17.39 3.56 6.54
CA ASP A 34 18.60 4.30 6.19
C ASP A 34 18.26 5.69 5.60
N LEU A 35 16.97 5.95 5.37
CA LEU A 35 16.47 7.23 4.85
C LEU A 35 16.52 8.34 5.92
N SER A 36 16.63 9.59 5.46
CA SER A 36 16.34 10.76 6.28
C SER A 36 14.88 10.75 6.78
N PRO A 37 14.56 11.38 7.92
CA PRO A 37 13.19 11.49 8.42
C PRO A 37 12.21 12.08 7.39
N GLU A 38 12.68 13.03 6.57
CA GLU A 38 11.93 13.65 5.48
C GLU A 38 11.57 12.61 4.41
N HIS A 39 12.56 11.86 3.91
CA HIS A 39 12.34 10.80 2.92
C HIS A 39 11.51 9.64 3.47
N MET A 40 11.67 9.28 4.75
CA MET A 40 10.79 8.31 5.41
C MET A 40 9.32 8.77 5.38
N TRP A 41 9.07 10.05 5.68
CA TRP A 41 7.73 10.62 5.68
C TRP A 41 7.12 10.64 4.26
N GLU A 42 7.91 11.02 3.25
CA GLU A 42 7.48 11.04 1.86
C GLU A 42 7.11 9.65 1.34
N VAL A 43 7.97 8.65 1.57
CA VAL A 43 7.71 7.26 1.15
C VAL A 43 6.50 6.68 1.89
N ALA A 44 6.37 6.92 3.19
CA ALA A 44 5.25 6.42 4.00
C ALA A 44 3.88 6.99 3.57
N ASN A 45 3.87 8.19 3.00
CA ASN A 45 2.67 8.92 2.58
C ASN A 45 2.54 9.08 1.06
N ALA A 46 3.37 8.37 0.28
CA ALA A 46 3.41 8.50 -1.16
C ALA A 46 2.01 8.25 -1.78
N PRO A 47 1.47 9.20 -2.58
CA PRO A 47 0.19 9.03 -3.26
C PRO A 47 0.13 7.78 -4.16
N LEU A 48 1.28 7.33 -4.65
CA LEU A 48 1.48 6.08 -5.39
C LEU A 48 0.90 4.85 -4.65
N ASN A 49 0.92 4.86 -3.31
CA ASN A 49 0.43 3.75 -2.49
C ASN A 49 -1.04 3.90 -2.08
N LEU A 50 -1.82 4.76 -2.75
CA LEU A 50 -3.24 4.97 -2.46
C LEU A 50 -4.11 4.52 -3.63
N GLN A 51 -5.25 3.90 -3.30
CA GLN A 51 -6.31 3.59 -4.25
C GLN A 51 -7.69 3.92 -3.68
N TRP A 52 -8.64 4.21 -4.56
CA TRP A 52 -10.05 4.38 -4.18
C TRP A 52 -10.72 3.01 -4.03
N LEU A 53 -11.20 2.70 -2.83
CA LEU A 53 -11.95 1.48 -2.56
C LEU A 53 -13.30 1.80 -1.92
N SER A 54 -14.29 0.93 -2.10
CA SER A 54 -15.51 1.03 -1.29
C SER A 54 -15.17 0.91 0.20
N ARG A 55 -16.00 1.52 1.04
CA ARG A 55 -15.78 1.50 2.49
C ARG A 55 -15.78 0.06 3.03
N GLU A 56 -16.65 -0.79 2.50
CA GLU A 56 -16.70 -2.21 2.80
C GLU A 56 -15.39 -2.91 2.39
N ALA A 57 -14.90 -2.70 1.18
CA ALA A 57 -13.64 -3.29 0.72
C ALA A 57 -12.46 -2.86 1.61
N HIS A 58 -12.39 -1.58 1.95
CA HIS A 58 -11.40 -1.04 2.89
C HIS A 58 -11.45 -1.75 4.26
N TRP A 59 -12.65 -1.87 4.84
CA TRP A 59 -12.86 -2.51 6.14
C TRP A 59 -12.57 -4.01 6.18
N HIS A 60 -12.68 -4.70 5.04
CA HIS A 60 -12.34 -6.12 4.92
C HIS A 60 -10.85 -6.31 4.67
N LYS A 61 -10.25 -5.44 3.84
CA LYS A 61 -8.82 -5.47 3.54
C LYS A 61 -7.98 -5.20 4.79
N ARG A 62 -8.29 -4.15 5.57
CA ARG A 62 -7.53 -3.76 6.80
C ARG A 62 -6.01 -3.82 6.62
N GLY A 63 -5.50 -3.37 5.48
CA GLY A 63 -4.08 -3.41 5.15
C GLY A 63 -3.50 -4.79 4.80
N ARG A 64 -4.31 -5.85 4.74
CA ARG A 64 -3.88 -7.16 4.19
C ARG A 64 -3.81 -7.10 2.68
N SER A 65 -3.02 -7.98 2.09
CA SER A 65 -3.06 -8.22 0.65
C SER A 65 -4.44 -8.72 0.21
N ALA A 66 -4.87 -8.34 -0.99
CA ALA A 66 -6.06 -8.85 -1.64
C ALA A 66 -6.05 -10.39 -1.77
N ALA A 67 -4.88 -11.04 -1.78
CA ALA A 67 -4.75 -12.50 -1.80
C ALA A 67 -5.38 -13.19 -0.58
N TYR A 68 -5.50 -12.50 0.56
CA TYR A 68 -6.09 -13.05 1.79
C TYR A 68 -7.60 -12.86 1.90
N LEU A 69 -8.23 -12.22 0.91
CA LEU A 69 -9.66 -11.97 0.89
C LEU A 69 -10.38 -13.10 0.12
N ALA A 70 -11.53 -13.54 0.64
CA ALA A 70 -12.33 -14.59 0.03
C ALA A 70 -13.72 -14.06 -0.37
N GLY A 71 -14.34 -14.71 -1.36
CA GLY A 71 -15.65 -14.30 -1.87
C GLY A 71 -15.63 -13.05 -2.75
N LEU A 72 -14.46 -12.74 -3.33
CA LEU A 72 -14.28 -11.67 -4.31
C LEU A 72 -14.45 -12.22 -5.74
N ASP A 73 -14.70 -11.33 -6.68
CA ASP A 73 -14.55 -11.66 -8.10
C ASP A 73 -13.08 -12.06 -8.38
N PRO A 74 -12.83 -13.24 -8.98
CA PRO A 74 -11.46 -13.72 -9.21
C PRO A 74 -10.63 -12.82 -10.12
N GLY A 75 -11.27 -12.21 -11.14
CA GLY A 75 -10.59 -11.31 -12.06
C GLY A 75 -10.14 -10.03 -11.36
N TRP A 76 -11.03 -9.45 -10.55
CA TRP A 76 -10.71 -8.30 -9.70
C TRP A 76 -9.60 -8.63 -8.70
N GLN A 77 -9.66 -9.80 -8.06
CA GLN A 77 -8.64 -10.22 -7.10
C GLN A 77 -7.26 -10.34 -7.75
N ALA A 78 -7.17 -10.93 -8.94
CA ALA A 78 -5.93 -11.00 -9.70
C ALA A 78 -5.37 -9.62 -10.03
N GLN A 79 -6.21 -8.70 -10.51
CA GLN A 79 -5.81 -7.32 -10.80
C GLN A 79 -5.31 -6.57 -9.57
N GLN A 80 -5.91 -6.81 -8.39
CA GLN A 80 -5.45 -6.20 -7.14
C GLN A 80 -4.09 -6.74 -6.70
N ILE A 81 -3.84 -8.04 -6.87
CA ILE A 81 -2.53 -8.64 -6.57
C ILE A 81 -1.46 -8.07 -7.51
N GLU A 82 -1.76 -7.91 -8.79
CA GLU A 82 -0.84 -7.27 -9.75
C GLU A 82 -0.55 -5.82 -9.40
N LEU A 83 -1.57 -5.05 -8.97
CA LEU A 83 -1.40 -3.68 -8.50
C LEU A 83 -0.51 -3.62 -7.26
N GLU A 84 -0.73 -4.51 -6.27
CA GLU A 84 0.10 -4.62 -5.08
C GLU A 84 1.56 -4.95 -5.43
N ASN A 85 1.79 -5.88 -6.35
CA ASN A 85 3.13 -6.24 -6.81
C ASN A 85 3.84 -5.07 -7.50
N ARG A 86 3.13 -4.32 -8.34
CA ARG A 86 3.67 -3.15 -9.04
C ARG A 86 4.07 -2.05 -8.07
N VAL A 87 3.16 -1.67 -7.16
CA VAL A 87 3.42 -0.62 -6.17
C VAL A 87 4.56 -1.03 -5.23
N ARG A 88 4.61 -2.30 -4.83
CA ARG A 88 5.73 -2.84 -4.03
C ARG A 88 7.06 -2.66 -4.75
N GLN A 89 7.14 -2.99 -6.03
CA GLN A 89 8.38 -2.83 -6.78
C GLN A 89 8.77 -1.35 -6.90
N GLN A 90 7.83 -0.49 -7.27
CA GLN A 90 8.10 0.94 -7.42
C GLN A 90 8.56 1.59 -6.11
N LEU A 91 7.95 1.25 -4.97
CA LEU A 91 8.38 1.77 -3.67
C LEU A 91 9.76 1.26 -3.26
N ARG A 92 10.11 0.00 -3.58
CA ARG A 92 11.47 -0.51 -3.37
C ARG A 92 12.49 0.27 -4.17
N ASP A 93 12.19 0.55 -5.43
CA ASP A 93 13.08 1.32 -6.31
C ASP A 93 13.27 2.76 -5.79
N ILE A 94 12.19 3.40 -5.32
CA ILE A 94 12.23 4.72 -4.70
C ILE A 94 13.07 4.72 -3.42
N VAL A 95 12.83 3.76 -2.51
CA VAL A 95 13.60 3.64 -1.26
C VAL A 95 15.08 3.44 -1.56
N ALA A 96 15.43 2.57 -2.50
CA ALA A 96 16.82 2.34 -2.89
C ALA A 96 17.48 3.62 -3.46
N ALA A 97 16.76 4.37 -4.30
CA ALA A 97 17.26 5.61 -4.87
C ALA A 97 17.47 6.70 -3.79
N LEU A 98 16.52 6.88 -2.88
CA LEU A 98 16.61 7.86 -1.80
C LEU A 98 17.71 7.50 -0.79
N ALA A 99 17.87 6.22 -0.46
CA ALA A 99 18.95 5.76 0.41
C ALA A 99 20.34 6.05 -0.19
N ALA A 100 20.49 5.93 -1.51
CA ALA A 100 21.74 6.30 -2.19
C ALA A 100 22.01 7.82 -2.13
N VAL A 101 20.97 8.64 -2.22
CA VAL A 101 21.06 10.11 -2.08
C VAL A 101 21.47 10.50 -0.67
N ASP A 102 20.79 9.97 0.35
CA ASP A 102 21.07 10.29 1.76
C ASP A 102 22.49 9.84 2.17
N ALA A 103 22.91 8.66 1.72
CA ALA A 103 24.26 8.16 1.95
C ALA A 103 25.35 9.02 1.28
N GLY A 104 25.03 9.69 0.16
CA GLY A 104 25.90 10.67 -0.48
C GLY A 104 25.98 11.96 0.34
N ALA A 105 24.84 12.48 0.78
CA ALA A 105 24.76 13.71 1.56
C ALA A 105 25.47 13.63 2.94
N GLN A 106 25.60 12.43 3.52
CA GLN A 106 26.33 12.22 4.77
C GLN A 106 27.86 12.13 4.62
N ARG A 107 28.37 12.08 3.38
CA ARG A 107 29.82 12.00 3.10
C ARG A 107 30.46 13.34 2.77
N ASP A 108 29.64 14.39 2.62
CA ASP A 108 30.03 15.78 2.36
C ASP A 108 29.99 16.62 3.66
#